data_AF-A0A2L2YMI6-F1
#
_entry.id   AF-A0A2L2YMI6-F1
#
_cell.length_a   1.000
_cell.length_b   1.000
_cell.length_c   1.000
_cell.angle_alpha   90.00
_cell.angle_beta   90.00
_cell.angle_gamma   90.00
#
_symmetry.space_group_name_H-M   'P 1'
#
loop_
_entity.id
_entity.type
_entity.pdbx_description
1 polymer ?
#
loop_
_entity_poly.entity_id
_entity_poly.type
_entity_poly.pdbx_seq_one_letter_code
_entity_poly.pdbx_strand_id
1 'polypeptide(L)' 'NSDEVYPCQICSKTFRSLQSLKQHMNIHSGNTLFCDLCGASFRWRSSKSNHMKKYHPNNSSSSTVNQSLKC' A
#
# COMPACT_ATOMS: atom_id res chain seq x y z
N ASN A 1 23.81 26.19 -11.51
CA ASN A 1 24.40 25.17 -10.63
C ASN A 1 23.35 24.07 -10.56
N SER A 2 23.49 23.03 -11.39
CA SER A 2 22.52 21.95 -11.43
C SER A 2 22.89 20.99 -10.31
N ASP A 3 22.33 21.20 -9.12
CA ASP A 3 22.34 20.21 -8.06
C ASP A 3 21.64 18.95 -8.59
N GLU A 4 22.40 17.93 -8.96
CA GLU A 4 21.88 16.65 -9.43
C GLU A 4 21.05 15.99 -8.32
N VAL A 5 19.73 16.21 -8.37
CA VAL A 5 18.77 15.60 -7.48
C VAL A 5 18.12 14.38 -8.11
N TYR A 6 17.73 13.44 -7.28
CA TYR A 6 17.11 12.18 -7.66
C TYR A 6 15.61 12.25 -7.33
N PRO A 7 14.73 12.50 -8.33
CA PRO A 7 13.30 12.56 -8.10
C PRO A 7 12.68 11.16 -7.99
N CYS A 8 11.87 10.96 -6.96
CA CYS A 8 10.99 9.81 -6.84
C CYS A 8 9.90 9.89 -7.89
N GLN A 9 9.83 8.86 -8.74
CA GLN A 9 8.86 8.78 -9.84
C GLN A 9 7.42 8.52 -9.36
N ILE A 10 7.22 8.22 -8.08
CA ILE A 10 5.91 7.83 -7.52
C ILE A 10 5.25 8.99 -6.76
N CYS A 11 6.00 9.75 -5.95
CA CYS A 11 5.47 10.89 -5.19
C CYS A 11 6.15 12.23 -5.51
N SER A 12 7.00 12.27 -6.55
CA SER A 12 7.72 13.47 -7.00
C SER A 12 8.62 14.13 -5.94
N LYS A 13 8.96 13.42 -4.87
CA LYS A 13 9.93 13.89 -3.87
C LYS A 13 11.36 13.82 -4.40
N THR A 14 12.13 14.89 -4.27
CA THR A 14 13.53 14.97 -4.69
C THR A 14 14.50 14.69 -3.55
N PHE A 15 15.50 13.86 -3.81
CA PHE A 15 16.55 13.51 -2.86
C PHE A 15 17.91 13.95 -3.38
N ARG A 16 18.83 14.32 -2.48
CA ARG A 16 20.19 14.75 -2.85
C ARG A 16 21.13 13.58 -3.21
N SER A 17 20.68 12.33 -3.04
CA SER A 17 21.49 11.15 -3.32
C SER A 17 20.63 9.97 -3.76
N LEU A 18 21.21 9.11 -4.60
CA LEU A 18 20.57 7.87 -5.06
C LEU A 18 20.32 6.89 -3.90
N GLN A 19 21.18 6.89 -2.88
CA GLN A 19 21.02 6.01 -1.71
C GLN A 19 19.80 6.43 -0.86
N SER A 20 19.59 7.74 -0.67
CA SER A 20 18.39 8.26 -0.02
C SER A 20 17.13 7.96 -0.84
N LEU A 21 17.19 8.09 -2.18
CA LEU A 21 16.10 7.68 -3.06
C LEU A 21 15.82 6.17 -2.90
N LYS A 22 16.83 5.29 -2.96
CA LYS A 22 16.65 3.84 -2.77
C LYS A 22 16.01 3.49 -1.43
N GLN A 23 16.45 4.12 -0.33
CA GLN A 23 15.83 3.91 0.98
C GLN A 23 14.37 4.36 0.97
N HIS A 24 14.09 5.51 0.37
CA HIS A 24 12.73 6.00 0.17
C HIS A 24 11.89 5.05 -0.69
N MET A 25 12.44 4.44 -1.74
CA MET A 25 11.70 3.48 -2.57
C MET A 25 11.19 2.27 -1.76
N ASN A 26 11.76 1.94 -0.58
CA ASN A 26 11.20 0.90 0.29
C ASN A 26 9.78 1.23 0.81
N ILE A 27 9.43 2.52 0.96
CA ILE A 27 8.07 2.92 1.35
C ILE A 27 7.08 2.72 0.19
N HIS A 28 7.57 2.78 -1.04
CA HIS A 28 6.79 2.53 -2.25
C HIS A 28 6.76 1.05 -2.64
N SER A 29 7.84 0.31 -2.35
CA SER A 29 7.98 -1.12 -2.62
C SER A 29 7.04 -2.00 -1.78
N GLY A 30 6.21 -1.40 -0.93
CA GLY A 30 4.83 -1.86 -0.88
C GLY A 30 4.60 -3.24 -0.24
N ASN A 31 5.35 -3.61 0.81
CA ASN A 31 4.79 -4.50 1.84
C ASN A 31 3.76 -3.76 2.75
N THR A 32 3.22 -2.65 2.25
CA THR A 32 2.20 -1.86 2.89
C THR A 32 0.90 -2.27 2.24
N LEU A 33 0.00 -2.86 3.01
CA LEU A 33 -1.26 -3.36 2.51
C LEU A 33 -2.19 -2.19 2.30
N PHE A 34 -2.59 -1.96 1.06
CA PHE A 34 -3.56 -0.92 0.72
C PHE A 34 -4.97 -1.49 0.83
N CYS A 35 -5.92 -0.68 1.29
CA CYS A 35 -7.33 -0.96 1.14
C CYS A 35 -7.77 -0.62 -0.27
N ASP A 36 -8.27 -1.60 -1.01
CA ASP A 36 -8.71 -1.45 -2.39
C ASP A 36 -9.99 -0.60 -2.55
N LEU A 37 -10.68 -0.29 -1.44
CA LEU A 37 -11.93 0.47 -1.43
C LEU A 37 -11.72 1.97 -1.18
N CYS A 38 -10.73 2.34 -0.38
CA CYS A 38 -10.48 3.74 0.00
C CYS A 38 -9.02 4.20 -0.19
N GLY A 39 -8.12 3.31 -0.62
CA GLY A 39 -6.71 3.61 -0.82
C GLY A 39 -5.90 3.75 0.48
N ALA A 40 -6.47 3.46 1.65
CA ALA A 40 -5.77 3.59 2.92
C ALA A 40 -4.61 2.57 3.02
N SER A 41 -3.44 3.02 3.46
CA SER A 41 -2.21 2.23 3.52
C SER A 41 -1.91 1.73 4.94
N PHE A 42 -1.65 0.43 5.09
CA PHE A 42 -1.42 -0.22 6.38
C PHE A 42 -0.10 -0.98 6.44
N ARG A 43 0.64 -0.84 7.55
CA ARG A 43 1.89 -1.56 7.79
C ARG A 43 1.68 -3.07 8.03
N TRP A 44 0.52 -3.47 8.54
CA TRP A 44 0.24 -4.84 8.99
C TRP A 44 -1.09 -5.39 8.45
N ARG A 45 -1.15 -6.72 8.21
CA ARG A 45 -2.38 -7.45 7.80
C ARG A 45 -3.52 -7.22 8.80
N SER A 46 -3.23 -7.29 10.09
CA SER A 46 -4.18 -7.05 11.17
C SER A 46 -4.76 -5.64 11.12
N SER A 47 -3.93 -4.63 10.86
CA SER A 47 -4.37 -3.23 10.71
C SER A 47 -5.29 -3.04 9.50
N LYS A 48 -4.95 -3.60 8.33
CA LYS A 48 -5.86 -3.61 7.16
C LYS A 48 -7.17 -4.31 7.52
N SER A 49 -7.10 -5.49 8.13
CA SER A 49 -8.30 -6.28 8.49
C SER A 49 -9.22 -5.53 9.46
N ASN A 50 -8.68 -4.89 10.49
CA ASN A 50 -9.49 -4.13 11.44
C ASN A 50 -10.10 -2.88 10.80
N HIS A 51 -9.34 -2.22 9.92
CA HIS A 51 -9.88 -1.13 9.10
C HIS A 51 -11.03 -1.61 8.20
N MET A 52 -10.87 -2.75 7.51
CA MET A 52 -11.93 -3.33 6.70
C MET A 52 -13.18 -3.59 7.54
N LYS A 53 -13.06 -4.19 8.72
CA LYS A 53 -14.22 -4.43 9.60
C LYS A 53 -14.92 -3.14 10.05
N LYS A 54 -14.15 -2.10 10.37
CA LYS A 54 -14.68 -0.84 10.93
C LYS A 54 -15.26 0.09 9.86
N TYR A 55 -14.60 0.20 8.72
CA TYR A 55 -14.93 1.18 7.68
C TYR A 55 -15.55 0.54 6.43
N HIS A 56 -15.36 -0.77 6.24
CA HIS A 56 -15.88 -1.54 5.11
C HIS A 56 -16.51 -2.89 5.57
N PRO A 57 -17.51 -2.86 6.47
CA PRO A 57 -18.06 -4.05 7.10
C PRO A 57 -18.58 -5.10 6.10
N ASN A 58 -18.99 -4.66 4.90
CA ASN A 58 -19.48 -5.53 3.82
C ASN A 58 -18.39 -6.19 2.97
N ASN A 59 -17.11 -5.87 3.19
CA ASN A 59 -16.00 -6.36 2.37
C ASN A 59 -14.88 -7.00 3.23
N SER A 60 -15.12 -7.11 4.55
CA SER A 60 -14.24 -7.86 5.45
C SER A 60 -14.09 -9.28 4.92
N SER A 61 -12.87 -9.63 4.49
CA SER A 61 -12.48 -10.87 3.83
C SER A 61 -12.75 -12.13 4.68
N SER A 62 -14.04 -12.43 4.86
CA SER A 62 -14.61 -13.67 5.38
C SER A 62 -15.63 -14.16 4.36
N SER A 63 -15.15 -14.38 3.16
CA SER A 63 -15.68 -15.44 2.32
C SER A 63 -14.44 -16.29 2.04
N THR A 64 -14.24 -17.41 2.72
CA THR A 64 -14.95 -18.65 2.36
C THR A 64 -15.98 -18.36 1.27
N VAL A 65 -15.48 -18.08 0.05
CA VAL A 65 -16.22 -18.58 -1.09
C VAL A 65 -16.18 -20.08 -0.89
N ASN A 66 -17.20 -20.60 -0.21
CA ASN A 66 -17.74 -21.89 -0.58
C ASN A 66 -18.08 -21.71 -2.05
N GLN A 67 -17.13 -21.97 -2.94
CA GLN A 67 -17.43 -22.39 -4.28
C GLN A 67 -17.87 -23.85 -4.18
N SER A 68 -18.96 -24.07 -3.44
CA SER A 68 -19.81 -25.23 -3.63
C SER A 68 -20.87 -24.80 -4.63
N LEU A 69 -20.70 -25.34 -5.83
CA LEU A 69 -21.68 -25.53 -6.88
C LEU A 69 -22.53 -24.32 -7.31
N LYS A 70 -22.28 -23.89 -8.54
CA LYS A 70 -23.38 -23.53 -9.44
C LYS A 70 -23.30 -24.47 -10.65
N CYS A 71 -24.28 -25.36 -10.71
CA CYS A 71 -24.71 -26.31 -11.76
C CYS A 71 -23.64 -26.98 -12.64
#